data_AF-A0A812RXG3-F1
#
_entry.id   AF-A0A812RXG3-F1
#
_cell.length_a   1.000
_cell.length_b   1.000
_cell.length_c   1.000
_cell.angle_alpha   90.00
_cell.angle_beta   90.00
_cell.angle_gamma   90.00
#
_symmetry.space_group_name_H-M   'P 1'
#
loop_
_entity.id
_entity.type
_entity.pdbx_description
1 polymer ?
#
loop_
_entity_poly.entity_id
_entity_poly.type
_entity_poly.pdbx_seq_one_letter_code
_entity_poly.pdbx_strand_id
1 'polypeptide(L)'
;MAKLSWGHINVNVTRLEDSIAFYELLGFSVLMPGIPYLNLNQAEPEILNPEAAVALDVPLETTGRACIMQLDRGFPKLDLIEWRDTGAKTAAPLLNQDKGIVRMCLASQNLDQDYKELVEAGVPFFSAPKRTEEGKADIAICLDPDGTLIEIIQIYPDCRRWIKEVLPDRATGIFVADSQENSMSTAVEKFFSAWAEQDAATRDAQIDSTLGASIFYADPRTETPLSDAGEVKEYVGMFSRMAPGMPVSVVGTSSTLNFIRATVRFGEGDQSQLGQYVIDLDAAGQITQMVGFVGVTDAVDARYSNAASQFLALGDNGRVHFRDQGNADGQPVVLVHGSNASLHTWEPWVDLLGDKYRVISLDLPGHGLTGRTPADDYSTETFVAVVKALAEHLNLGPFVLGGNSMGGGVTWRYTLAYPDDVLAMILVDASGLPAWRETAVQSAEDTEEREAPLAFSLLRKPWFQGIARYIDPYFLVAQGLKASHFDPEFVDDELIARYYELSMREGTRDATLIRFSSWRCPMQN
;
A
#
# COMPACT_ATOMS: atom_id res chain seq x y z
N MET A 1 -21.21 -15.14 -14.40
CA MET A 1 -21.92 -14.17 -13.52
C MET A 1 -21.16 -12.85 -13.54
N ALA A 2 -21.85 -11.72 -13.49
CA ALA A 2 -21.21 -10.42 -13.38
C ALA A 2 -20.44 -10.32 -12.05
N LYS A 3 -19.18 -9.87 -12.11
CA LYS A 3 -18.37 -9.53 -10.94
C LYS A 3 -18.48 -8.02 -10.75
N LEU A 4 -19.31 -7.60 -9.80
CA LEU A 4 -19.54 -6.19 -9.49
C LEU A 4 -18.73 -5.78 -8.26
N SER A 5 -18.28 -4.53 -8.25
CA SER A 5 -17.62 -3.88 -7.11
C SER A 5 -18.37 -2.62 -6.73
N TRP A 6 -18.15 -2.13 -5.51
CA TRP A 6 -18.70 -0.85 -5.07
C TRP A 6 -18.17 0.32 -5.93
N GLY A 7 -19.05 1.28 -6.24
CA GLY A 7 -18.73 2.50 -6.97
C GLY A 7 -18.88 3.74 -6.09
N HIS A 8 -20.05 4.39 -6.19
CA HIS A 8 -20.42 5.61 -5.49
C HIS A 8 -21.94 5.64 -5.24
N ILE A 9 -22.40 6.59 -4.42
CA ILE A 9 -23.83 6.88 -4.20
C ILE A 9 -24.13 8.20 -4.91
N ASN A 10 -25.18 8.22 -5.72
CA ASN A 10 -25.65 9.44 -6.37
C ASN A 10 -26.75 10.07 -5.51
N VAL A 11 -26.65 11.37 -5.23
CA VAL A 11 -27.67 12.16 -4.56
C VAL A 11 -28.04 13.33 -5.47
N ASN A 12 -29.28 13.35 -5.94
CA ASN A 12 -29.81 14.47 -6.69
C ASN A 12 -30.23 15.55 -5.71
N VAL A 13 -29.70 16.76 -5.89
CA VAL A 13 -29.86 17.88 -4.95
C VAL A 13 -30.55 19.07 -5.62
N THR A 14 -31.35 19.82 -4.86
CA THR A 14 -32.05 21.01 -5.37
C THR A 14 -31.10 22.20 -5.50
N ARG A 15 -30.15 22.33 -4.56
CA ARG A 15 -29.12 23.38 -4.56
C ARG A 15 -27.78 22.78 -4.16
N LEU A 16 -26.83 22.81 -5.08
CA LEU A 16 -25.54 22.15 -4.90
C LEU A 16 -24.74 22.75 -3.73
N GLU A 17 -24.76 24.06 -3.56
CA GLU A 17 -24.00 24.73 -2.50
C GLU A 17 -24.50 24.38 -1.10
N ASP A 18 -25.83 24.37 -0.92
CA ASP A 18 -26.45 24.07 0.37
C ASP A 18 -26.14 22.62 0.77
N SER A 19 -26.16 21.70 -0.19
CA SER A 19 -25.80 20.30 0.04
C SER A 19 -24.31 20.13 0.33
N ILE A 20 -23.41 20.78 -0.42
CA ILE A 20 -21.97 20.73 -0.13
C ILE A 20 -21.71 21.19 1.31
N ALA A 21 -22.24 22.36 1.69
CA ALA A 21 -22.06 22.90 3.03
C ALA A 21 -22.61 21.95 4.10
N PHE A 22 -23.76 21.31 3.86
CA PHE A 22 -24.32 20.32 4.78
C PHE A 22 -23.43 19.08 4.90
N TYR A 23 -22.98 18.50 3.79
CA TYR A 23 -22.15 17.29 3.83
C TYR A 23 -20.76 17.59 4.41
N GLU A 24 -20.24 18.82 4.29
CA GLU A 24 -19.04 19.27 5.00
C GLU A 24 -19.22 19.25 6.53
N LEU A 25 -20.40 19.58 7.05
CA LEU A 25 -20.70 19.42 8.50
C LEU A 25 -20.64 17.96 8.94
N LEU A 26 -20.93 17.02 8.05
CA LEU A 26 -20.83 15.57 8.29
C LEU A 26 -19.42 15.01 8.05
N GLY A 27 -18.42 15.88 7.79
CA GLY A 27 -17.02 15.49 7.59
C GLY A 27 -16.63 15.18 6.14
N PHE A 28 -17.53 15.39 5.16
CA PHE A 28 -17.17 15.23 3.76
C PHE A 28 -16.31 16.40 3.26
N SER A 29 -15.53 16.15 2.23
CA SER A 29 -14.78 17.17 1.49
C SER A 29 -14.95 16.99 -0.01
N VAL A 30 -14.87 18.08 -0.78
CA VAL A 30 -14.90 18.01 -2.23
C VAL A 30 -13.63 17.32 -2.73
N LEU A 31 -13.78 16.11 -3.26
CA LEU A 31 -12.70 15.36 -3.91
C LEU A 31 -12.48 15.85 -5.34
N MET A 32 -13.57 16.09 -6.06
CA MET A 32 -13.53 16.56 -7.45
C MET A 32 -14.62 17.62 -7.68
N PRO A 33 -14.26 18.82 -8.18
CA PRO A 33 -15.21 19.90 -8.43
C PRO A 33 -15.96 19.71 -9.78
N GLY A 34 -16.49 18.50 -9.99
CA GLY A 34 -17.17 18.09 -11.22
C GLY A 34 -17.25 16.57 -11.34
N ILE A 35 -18.05 16.12 -12.31
CA ILE A 35 -18.12 14.72 -12.75
C ILE A 35 -17.72 14.69 -14.24
N PRO A 36 -16.43 14.46 -14.56
CA PRO A 36 -15.92 14.63 -15.91
C PRO A 36 -16.60 13.75 -16.96
N TYR A 37 -16.96 12.52 -16.59
CA TYR A 37 -17.59 11.58 -17.52
C TYR A 37 -19.05 11.95 -17.84
N LEU A 38 -19.69 12.80 -17.04
CA LEU A 38 -21.00 13.39 -17.35
C LEU A 38 -20.89 14.75 -18.07
N ASN A 39 -19.69 15.31 -18.18
CA ASN A 39 -19.45 16.70 -18.61
C ASN A 39 -20.07 17.75 -17.66
N LEU A 40 -20.15 17.45 -16.36
CA LEU A 40 -20.66 18.40 -15.37
C LEU A 40 -19.52 18.98 -14.52
N ASN A 41 -19.57 20.28 -14.25
CA ASN A 41 -18.66 20.94 -13.33
C ASN A 41 -19.43 21.51 -12.12
N GLN A 42 -18.69 21.91 -11.08
CA GLN A 42 -19.30 22.47 -9.88
C GLN A 42 -19.70 23.95 -10.05
N ALA A 43 -19.03 24.72 -10.92
CA ALA A 43 -19.17 26.17 -10.98
C ALA A 43 -20.42 26.64 -11.74
N GLU A 44 -20.63 26.14 -12.97
CA GLU A 44 -21.71 26.57 -13.86
C GLU A 44 -22.45 25.37 -14.48
N PRO A 45 -23.76 25.49 -14.77
CA PRO A 45 -24.50 24.40 -15.41
C PRO A 45 -23.98 24.10 -16.81
N GLU A 46 -23.75 22.83 -17.08
CA GLU A 46 -23.30 22.33 -18.37
C GLU A 46 -24.30 21.35 -18.96
N ILE A 47 -24.30 21.24 -20.29
CA ILE A 47 -25.06 20.21 -20.99
C ILE A 47 -24.38 18.86 -20.75
N LEU A 48 -25.17 17.86 -20.38
CA LEU A 48 -24.69 16.50 -20.19
C LEU A 48 -24.09 15.96 -21.48
N ASN A 49 -23.05 15.12 -21.37
CA ASN A 49 -22.56 14.38 -22.53
C ASN A 49 -23.72 13.55 -23.13
N PRO A 50 -24.00 13.61 -24.46
CA PRO A 50 -25.07 12.84 -25.10
C PRO A 50 -25.03 11.33 -24.80
N GLU A 51 -23.85 10.72 -24.74
CA GLU A 51 -23.68 9.31 -24.39
C GLU A 51 -24.08 9.05 -22.93
N ALA A 52 -23.73 9.98 -22.03
CA ALA A 52 -24.11 9.92 -20.63
C ALA A 52 -25.62 10.15 -20.45
N ALA A 53 -26.22 11.07 -21.22
CA ALA A 53 -27.67 11.29 -21.22
C ALA A 53 -28.44 10.04 -21.65
N VAL A 54 -27.95 9.35 -22.69
CA VAL A 54 -28.49 8.05 -23.12
C VAL A 54 -28.29 6.99 -22.05
N ALA A 55 -27.10 6.92 -21.43
CA ALA A 55 -26.79 5.93 -20.40
C ALA A 55 -27.62 6.11 -19.11
N LEU A 56 -27.95 7.37 -18.77
CA LEU A 56 -28.77 7.73 -17.60
C LEU A 56 -30.26 7.85 -17.92
N ASP A 57 -30.66 7.64 -19.18
CA ASP A 57 -32.04 7.76 -19.66
C ASP A 57 -32.68 9.13 -19.33
N VAL A 58 -31.96 10.21 -19.63
CA VAL A 58 -32.44 11.60 -19.47
C VAL A 58 -32.49 12.32 -20.82
N PRO A 59 -33.30 13.40 -20.97
CA PRO A 59 -33.31 14.20 -22.20
C PRO A 59 -31.91 14.68 -22.60
N LEU A 60 -31.62 14.72 -23.90
CA LEU A 60 -30.29 15.06 -24.42
C LEU A 60 -29.87 16.50 -24.10
N GLU A 61 -30.84 17.38 -23.94
CA GLU A 61 -30.70 18.77 -23.57
C GLU A 61 -30.63 19.02 -22.06
N THR A 62 -30.60 17.94 -21.25
CA THR A 62 -30.47 18.05 -19.79
C THR A 62 -29.19 18.81 -19.44
N THR A 63 -29.34 19.82 -18.57
CA THR A 63 -28.21 20.56 -18.02
C THR A 63 -28.08 20.31 -16.53
N GLY A 64 -26.90 20.50 -15.97
CA GLY A 64 -26.70 20.31 -14.54
C GLY A 64 -25.35 20.75 -14.04
N ARG A 65 -25.16 20.64 -12.72
CA ARG A 65 -23.90 20.87 -12.02
C ARG A 65 -23.64 19.70 -11.09
N ALA A 66 -22.38 19.42 -10.83
CA ALA A 66 -22.05 18.32 -9.94
C ALA A 66 -20.71 18.49 -9.22
N CYS A 67 -20.55 17.74 -8.14
CA CYS A 67 -19.24 17.49 -7.53
C CYS A 67 -19.20 16.07 -6.97
N ILE A 68 -17.98 15.57 -6.77
CA ILE A 68 -17.73 14.31 -6.05
C ILE A 68 -17.21 14.69 -4.67
N MET A 69 -17.91 14.26 -3.63
CA MET A 69 -17.51 14.41 -2.24
C MET A 69 -16.99 13.09 -1.67
N GLN A 70 -16.10 13.20 -0.69
CA GLN A 70 -15.48 12.07 -0.02
C GLN A 70 -15.41 12.31 1.48
N LEU A 71 -15.82 11.30 2.26
CA LEU A 71 -15.64 11.27 3.71
C LEU A 71 -14.22 10.79 4.04
N ASP A 72 -13.49 11.55 4.88
CA ASP A 72 -12.20 11.17 5.47
C ASP A 72 -11.16 10.55 4.51
N ARG A 73 -11.11 11.01 3.26
CA ARG A 73 -10.22 10.47 2.19
C ARG A 73 -10.45 8.97 1.87
N GLY A 74 -11.61 8.42 2.22
CA GLY A 74 -12.00 7.01 2.05
C GLY A 74 -13.32 6.79 1.30
N PHE A 75 -14.26 6.05 1.91
CA PHE A 75 -15.61 5.79 1.40
C PHE A 75 -16.64 6.16 2.49
N PRO A 76 -17.91 6.46 2.13
CA PRO A 76 -18.48 6.46 0.78
C PRO A 76 -18.04 7.66 -0.07
N LYS A 77 -18.19 7.52 -1.39
CA LYS A 77 -18.09 8.63 -2.35
C LYS A 77 -19.50 9.05 -2.72
N LEU A 78 -19.78 10.35 -2.61
CA LEU A 78 -21.07 10.93 -2.97
C LEU A 78 -20.92 11.76 -4.24
N ASP A 79 -21.69 11.40 -5.25
CA ASP A 79 -21.85 12.20 -6.45
C ASP A 79 -23.09 13.09 -6.22
N LEU A 80 -22.87 14.37 -5.90
CA LEU A 80 -23.95 15.34 -5.73
C LEU A 80 -24.27 15.99 -7.07
N ILE A 81 -25.53 15.90 -7.51
CA ILE A 81 -25.93 16.37 -8.85
C ILE A 81 -27.14 17.30 -8.76
N GLU A 82 -26.97 18.55 -9.16
CA GLU A 82 -28.03 19.53 -9.35
C GLU A 82 -28.47 19.51 -10.82
N TRP A 83 -29.68 19.00 -11.10
CA TRP A 83 -30.24 18.99 -12.45
C TRP A 83 -31.01 20.27 -12.76
N ARG A 84 -30.93 20.73 -14.01
CA ARG A 84 -31.73 21.82 -14.55
C ARG A 84 -32.58 21.33 -15.72
N ASP A 85 -33.83 21.77 -15.72
CA ASP A 85 -34.81 21.54 -16.78
C ASP A 85 -35.07 20.08 -17.17
N THR A 86 -35.08 19.16 -16.20
CA THR A 86 -35.44 17.74 -16.46
C THR A 86 -36.95 17.49 -16.53
N GLY A 87 -37.79 18.47 -16.16
CA GLY A 87 -39.24 18.28 -16.02
C GLY A 87 -39.63 17.29 -14.91
N ALA A 88 -38.65 16.78 -14.15
CA ALA A 88 -38.85 15.82 -13.08
C ALA A 88 -39.59 16.50 -11.92
N LYS A 89 -40.61 15.84 -11.39
CA LYS A 89 -41.27 16.29 -10.16
C LYS A 89 -40.37 15.98 -8.98
N THR A 90 -40.16 16.95 -8.09
CA THR A 90 -39.59 16.68 -6.77
C THR A 90 -40.49 15.67 -6.07
N ALA A 91 -40.00 14.45 -5.89
CA ALA A 91 -40.68 13.45 -5.08
C ALA A 91 -40.54 13.85 -3.61
N ALA A 92 -41.55 13.55 -2.79
CA ALA A 92 -41.37 13.63 -1.34
C ALA A 92 -40.26 12.64 -0.94
N PRO A 93 -39.35 13.03 -0.02
CA PRO A 93 -38.34 12.11 0.48
C PRO A 93 -38.97 10.86 1.05
N LEU A 94 -38.30 9.72 0.87
CA LEU A 94 -38.78 8.45 1.40
C LEU A 94 -38.72 8.45 2.93
N LEU A 95 -39.73 7.85 3.56
CA LEU A 95 -39.77 7.58 4.99
C LEU A 95 -39.15 6.22 5.30
N ASN A 96 -38.77 5.99 6.56
CA ASN A 96 -38.19 4.72 7.02
C ASN A 96 -39.05 3.46 6.74
N GLN A 97 -40.35 3.63 6.48
CA GLN A 97 -41.29 2.55 6.20
C GLN A 97 -41.54 2.33 4.70
N ASP A 98 -41.02 3.18 3.83
CA ASP A 98 -41.22 3.10 2.39
C ASP A 98 -40.32 2.03 1.76
N LYS A 99 -40.67 1.56 0.57
CA LYS A 99 -39.88 0.57 -0.18
C LYS A 99 -38.88 1.29 -1.09
N GLY A 100 -37.60 0.93 -1.03
CA GLY A 100 -36.53 1.51 -1.86
C GLY A 100 -35.25 1.76 -1.07
N ILE A 101 -34.32 2.54 -1.64
CA ILE A 101 -33.19 3.08 -0.89
C ILE A 101 -33.71 4.24 -0.05
N VAL A 102 -33.97 3.98 1.24
CA VAL A 102 -34.61 4.95 2.14
C VAL A 102 -33.64 5.77 2.97
N ARG A 103 -32.43 5.25 3.24
CA ARG A 103 -31.45 5.89 4.13
C ARG A 103 -30.01 5.53 3.81
N MET A 104 -29.09 6.45 4.07
CA MET A 104 -27.65 6.20 4.15
C MET A 104 -27.24 6.08 5.62
N CYS A 105 -26.31 5.19 5.94
CA CYS A 105 -25.85 4.97 7.32
C CYS A 105 -24.39 5.41 7.48
N LEU A 106 -24.12 6.27 8.46
CA LEU A 106 -22.80 6.74 8.87
C LEU A 106 -22.52 6.23 10.30
N ALA A 107 -21.29 5.81 10.56
CA ALA A 107 -20.90 5.33 11.87
C ALA A 107 -20.33 6.48 12.72
N SER A 108 -20.74 6.53 13.99
CA SER A 108 -20.24 7.45 15.00
C SER A 108 -19.53 6.68 16.11
N GLN A 109 -18.44 7.25 16.62
CA GLN A 109 -17.73 6.74 17.79
C GLN A 109 -18.34 7.25 19.11
N ASN A 110 -18.94 8.43 19.08
CA ASN A 110 -19.58 9.08 20.21
C ASN A 110 -20.82 9.85 19.75
N LEU A 111 -21.90 9.11 19.53
CA LEU A 111 -23.10 9.63 18.90
C LEU A 111 -23.77 10.73 19.73
N ASP A 112 -23.64 10.69 21.06
CA ASP A 112 -24.15 11.74 21.94
C ASP A 112 -23.41 13.07 21.77
N GLN A 113 -22.12 13.02 21.46
CA GLN A 113 -21.32 14.22 21.21
C GLN A 113 -21.57 14.75 19.80
N ASP A 114 -21.46 13.87 18.79
CA ASP A 114 -21.68 14.22 17.39
C ASP A 114 -23.08 14.80 17.18
N TYR A 115 -24.11 14.22 17.82
CA TYR A 115 -25.47 14.75 17.79
C TYR A 115 -25.55 16.18 18.30
N LYS A 116 -24.87 16.51 19.41
CA LYS A 116 -24.93 17.87 19.98
C LYS A 116 -24.25 18.88 19.06
N GLU A 117 -23.08 18.53 18.55
CA GLU A 117 -22.32 19.39 17.63
C GLU A 117 -23.09 19.63 16.34
N LEU A 118 -23.67 18.59 15.76
CA LEU A 118 -24.47 18.71 14.54
C LEU A 118 -25.75 19.50 14.76
N VAL A 119 -26.44 19.32 15.89
CA VAL A 119 -27.61 20.14 16.25
C VAL A 119 -27.21 21.62 16.43
N GLU A 120 -26.07 21.90 17.07
CA GLU A 120 -25.55 23.26 17.22
C GLU A 120 -25.17 23.88 15.86
N ALA A 121 -24.66 23.07 14.94
CA ALA A 121 -24.40 23.45 13.55
C ALA A 121 -25.67 23.59 12.68
N GLY A 122 -26.86 23.32 13.24
CA GLY A 122 -28.15 23.50 12.57
C GLY A 122 -28.66 22.29 11.79
N VAL A 123 -28.06 21.11 11.96
CA VAL A 123 -28.52 19.87 11.33
C VAL A 123 -29.84 19.41 11.96
N PRO A 124 -30.91 19.20 11.16
CA PRO A 124 -32.20 18.75 11.68
C PRO A 124 -32.19 17.24 11.99
N PHE A 125 -32.59 16.88 13.22
CA PHE A 125 -32.75 15.49 13.65
C PHE A 125 -34.22 15.15 13.97
N PHE A 126 -34.62 13.90 13.70
CA PHE A 126 -35.93 13.40 14.13
C PHE A 126 -36.02 13.19 15.65
N SER A 127 -34.92 12.78 16.27
CA SER A 127 -34.81 12.61 17.71
C SER A 127 -33.35 12.60 18.15
N ALA A 128 -33.13 12.88 19.43
CA ALA A 128 -31.88 12.56 20.11
C ALA A 128 -31.55 11.06 20.00
N PRO A 129 -30.26 10.67 20.17
CA PRO A 129 -29.82 9.29 20.08
C PRO A 129 -30.67 8.35 20.94
N LYS A 130 -31.04 7.20 20.37
CA LYS A 130 -31.85 6.18 21.03
C LYS A 130 -31.13 4.84 21.07
N ARG A 131 -31.06 4.27 22.27
CA ARG A 131 -30.56 2.91 22.48
C ARG A 131 -31.53 1.87 21.97
N THR A 132 -31.01 1.01 21.09
CA THR A 132 -31.71 -0.13 20.52
C THR A 132 -31.71 -1.34 21.46
N GLU A 133 -32.51 -2.35 21.12
CA GLU A 133 -32.74 -3.55 21.93
C GLU A 133 -31.43 -4.21 22.38
N GLU A 134 -31.42 -4.68 23.63
CA GLU A 134 -30.24 -5.28 24.31
C GLU A 134 -29.01 -4.36 24.40
N GLY A 135 -29.17 -3.05 24.16
CA GLY A 135 -28.07 -2.11 24.32
C GLY A 135 -27.07 -2.12 23.15
N LYS A 136 -27.43 -2.73 22.02
CA LYS A 136 -26.52 -3.09 20.93
C LYS A 136 -25.98 -1.91 20.13
N ALA A 137 -26.80 -0.90 19.92
CA ALA A 137 -26.43 0.32 19.21
C ALA A 137 -27.25 1.53 19.67
N ASP A 138 -26.66 2.71 19.59
CA ASP A 138 -27.36 3.99 19.66
C ASP A 138 -27.58 4.51 18.23
N ILE A 139 -28.77 5.01 17.93
CA ILE A 139 -29.17 5.50 16.60
C ILE A 139 -29.77 6.89 16.70
N ALA A 140 -29.34 7.78 15.80
CA ALA A 140 -30.00 9.05 15.51
C ALA A 140 -30.21 9.18 13.99
N ILE A 141 -31.22 9.95 13.57
CA ILE A 141 -31.51 10.16 12.15
C ILE A 141 -31.63 11.66 11.90
N CYS A 142 -30.86 12.16 10.92
CA CYS A 142 -30.96 13.51 10.41
C CYS A 142 -31.42 13.56 8.95
N LEU A 143 -31.76 14.77 8.50
CA LEU A 143 -32.15 15.05 7.12
C LEU A 143 -31.09 15.93 6.46
N ASP A 144 -30.72 15.59 5.23
CA ASP A 144 -30.00 16.53 4.36
C ASP A 144 -30.93 17.66 3.87
N PRO A 145 -30.41 18.71 3.20
CA PRO A 145 -31.21 19.85 2.76
C PRO A 145 -32.36 19.50 1.81
N ASP A 146 -32.24 18.38 1.10
CA ASP A 146 -33.22 17.85 0.15
C ASP A 146 -34.16 16.80 0.79
N GLY A 147 -33.92 16.47 2.07
CA GLY A 147 -34.74 15.59 2.89
C GLY A 147 -34.34 14.12 2.86
N THR A 148 -33.17 13.77 2.30
CA THR A 148 -32.60 12.41 2.36
C THR A 148 -32.34 12.03 3.81
N LEU A 149 -32.74 10.81 4.21
CA LEU A 149 -32.50 10.29 5.55
C LEU A 149 -31.05 9.83 5.71
N ILE A 150 -30.37 10.36 6.73
CA ILE A 150 -29.04 9.93 7.14
C ILE A 150 -29.15 9.36 8.56
N GLU A 151 -28.89 8.06 8.69
CA GLU A 151 -28.75 7.37 9.96
C GLU A 151 -27.32 7.56 10.47
N ILE A 152 -27.17 7.97 11.73
CA ILE A 152 -25.89 7.96 12.43
C ILE A 152 -25.98 6.91 13.53
N ILE A 153 -25.08 5.92 13.50
CA ILE A 153 -25.11 4.76 14.39
C ILE A 153 -23.81 4.62 15.18
N GLN A 154 -23.92 4.34 16.48
CA GLN A 154 -22.81 3.88 17.31
C GLN A 154 -23.07 2.44 17.75
N ILE A 155 -22.15 1.52 17.46
CA ILE A 155 -22.26 0.08 17.77
C ILE A 155 -21.37 -0.29 18.95
N TYR A 156 -21.88 -1.07 19.91
CA TYR A 156 -21.15 -1.40 21.14
C TYR A 156 -20.32 -2.70 21.04
N PRO A 157 -19.09 -2.73 21.62
CA PRO A 157 -18.11 -3.81 21.45
C PRO A 157 -18.52 -5.21 21.92
N ASP A 158 -19.36 -5.31 22.95
CA ASP A 158 -19.82 -6.60 23.52
C ASP A 158 -20.60 -7.47 22.52
N CYS A 159 -20.92 -6.92 21.35
CA CYS A 159 -21.67 -7.57 20.27
C CYS A 159 -20.79 -8.02 19.08
N ARG A 160 -19.45 -7.86 19.13
CA ARG A 160 -18.53 -8.22 18.02
C ARG A 160 -18.50 -9.72 17.67
N ARG A 161 -19.07 -10.59 18.50
CA ARG A 161 -19.25 -12.04 18.20
C ARG A 161 -20.24 -12.29 17.06
N TRP A 162 -21.23 -11.40 16.87
CA TRP A 162 -22.30 -11.55 15.89
C TRP A 162 -21.91 -11.11 14.47
N ILE A 163 -21.05 -10.09 14.33
CA ILE A 163 -20.55 -9.61 13.03
C ILE A 163 -19.83 -10.73 12.26
N LYS A 164 -19.15 -11.64 12.98
CA LYS A 164 -18.47 -12.80 12.40
C LYS A 164 -19.40 -13.98 12.05
N GLU A 165 -20.58 -14.07 12.66
CA GLU A 165 -21.53 -15.18 12.41
C GLU A 165 -22.49 -14.89 11.25
N VAL A 166 -22.69 -13.62 10.87
CA VAL A 166 -23.70 -13.21 9.87
C VAL A 166 -23.10 -12.75 8.53
N LEU A 167 -21.83 -12.30 8.52
CA LEU A 167 -21.15 -11.85 7.30
C LEU A 167 -19.99 -12.79 6.95
N PRO A 168 -20.19 -13.79 6.06
CA PRO A 168 -19.09 -14.54 5.49
C PRO A 168 -18.30 -13.65 4.54
N ASP A 169 -16.99 -13.52 4.80
CA ASP A 169 -15.94 -12.91 3.98
C ASP A 169 -16.42 -12.16 2.72
N ARG A 170 -16.83 -10.90 2.91
CA ARG A 170 -16.56 -9.76 2.03
C ARG A 170 -17.26 -8.51 2.56
N ALA A 171 -16.53 -7.40 2.50
CA ALA A 171 -16.94 -6.02 2.74
C ALA A 171 -17.13 -5.61 4.22
N THR A 172 -16.15 -4.87 4.76
CA THR A 172 -16.36 -3.65 5.55
C THR A 172 -15.03 -2.92 5.72
N GLY A 173 -14.76 -1.92 4.89
CA GLY A 173 -13.80 -0.86 5.20
C GLY A 173 -14.58 0.31 5.79
N ILE A 174 -14.49 0.50 7.10
CA ILE A 174 -14.97 1.68 7.83
C ILE A 174 -13.79 2.10 8.71
N PHE A 175 -13.20 3.26 8.43
CA PHE A 175 -12.20 3.90 9.28
C PHE A 175 -12.45 5.40 9.28
N VAL A 176 -12.59 5.97 10.48
CA VAL A 176 -12.66 7.40 10.81
C VAL A 176 -11.27 7.80 11.34
N ALA A 177 -10.78 9.00 11.00
CA ALA A 177 -9.56 9.60 11.56
C ALA A 177 -9.86 10.98 12.15
N ASP A 178 -9.43 11.19 13.40
CA ASP A 178 -9.91 12.22 14.32
C ASP A 178 -8.84 13.29 14.60
N SER A 179 -9.32 14.45 15.03
CA SER A 179 -8.61 15.59 15.63
C SER A 179 -7.89 15.30 16.96
N GLN A 180 -7.88 14.05 17.44
CA GLN A 180 -7.06 13.54 18.56
C GLN A 180 -5.57 13.35 18.23
N GLU A 181 -5.17 13.49 16.97
CA GLU A 181 -3.81 13.21 16.53
C GLU A 181 -2.74 14.04 17.28
N ASN A 182 -3.09 15.22 17.81
CA ASN A 182 -2.15 16.12 18.49
C ASN A 182 -1.87 15.80 19.97
N SER A 183 -2.81 15.18 20.72
CA SER A 183 -2.58 14.77 22.14
C SER A 183 -2.13 13.31 22.26
N MET A 184 -2.56 12.47 21.30
CA MET A 184 -2.19 11.06 21.19
C MET A 184 -0.73 10.88 20.74
N SER A 185 -0.24 11.71 19.81
CA SER A 185 1.18 11.72 19.43
C SER A 185 2.10 12.10 20.60
N THR A 186 1.62 12.90 21.56
CA THR A 186 2.46 13.42 22.65
C THR A 186 2.93 12.35 23.63
N ALA A 187 2.07 11.39 23.99
CA ALA A 187 2.46 10.30 24.89
C ALA A 187 3.48 9.36 24.24
N VAL A 188 3.31 9.07 22.95
CA VAL A 188 4.22 8.22 22.15
C VAL A 188 5.56 8.90 21.94
N GLU A 189 5.58 10.17 21.54
CA GLU A 189 6.81 10.97 21.42
C GLU A 189 7.55 11.06 22.76
N LYS A 190 6.81 11.27 23.85
CA LYS A 190 7.36 11.31 25.21
C LYS A 190 7.89 9.94 25.66
N PHE A 191 7.23 8.84 25.30
CA PHE A 191 7.74 7.51 25.61
C PHE A 191 9.06 7.23 24.89
N PHE A 192 9.13 7.44 23.57
CA PHE A 192 10.33 7.11 22.79
C PHE A 192 11.49 8.07 23.04
N SER A 193 11.24 9.35 23.35
CA SER A 193 12.31 10.27 23.75
C SER A 193 12.97 9.89 25.08
N ALA A 194 12.29 9.14 25.95
CA ALA A 194 12.86 8.66 27.21
C ALA A 194 14.06 7.71 26.99
N TRP A 195 14.15 7.05 25.82
CA TRP A 195 15.26 6.16 25.49
C TRP A 195 16.61 6.90 25.41
N ALA A 196 16.59 8.19 25.05
CA ALA A 196 17.77 9.03 24.99
C ALA A 196 18.16 9.62 26.37
N GLU A 197 17.30 9.50 27.39
CA GLU A 197 17.53 10.04 28.74
C GLU A 197 18.49 9.16 29.54
N GLN A 198 19.55 9.78 30.03
CA GLN A 198 20.63 9.10 30.74
C GLN A 198 20.37 9.01 32.24
N ASP A 199 19.71 10.01 32.82
CA ASP A 199 19.33 9.98 34.23
C ASP A 199 18.17 9.00 34.45
N ALA A 200 18.41 7.98 35.28
CA ALA A 200 17.44 6.94 35.51
C ALA A 200 16.17 7.47 36.17
N ALA A 201 16.27 8.42 37.10
CA ALA A 201 15.10 8.98 37.77
C ALA A 201 14.22 9.78 36.81
N THR A 202 14.84 10.60 35.96
CA THR A 202 14.14 11.40 34.94
C THR A 202 13.48 10.52 33.87
N ARG A 203 14.21 9.52 33.35
CA ARG A 203 13.68 8.55 32.37
C ARG A 203 12.49 7.79 32.93
N ASP A 204 12.63 7.24 34.12
CA ASP A 204 11.61 6.39 34.73
C ASP A 204 10.34 7.19 35.03
N ALA A 205 10.47 8.43 35.53
CA ALA A 205 9.34 9.34 35.71
C ALA A 205 8.66 9.73 34.39
N GLN A 206 9.44 9.86 33.31
CA GLN A 206 8.91 10.13 31.98
C GLN A 206 8.10 8.95 31.45
N ILE A 207 8.63 7.72 31.55
CA ILE A 207 7.92 6.48 31.18
C ILE A 207 6.64 6.34 31.99
N ASP A 208 6.69 6.50 33.33
CA ASP A 208 5.52 6.40 34.20
C ASP A 208 4.41 7.40 33.84
N SER A 209 4.77 8.57 33.29
CA SER A 209 3.79 9.57 32.84
C SER A 209 3.10 9.22 31.52
N THR A 210 3.58 8.19 30.80
CA THR A 210 3.10 7.79 29.47
C THR A 210 2.35 6.46 29.47
N LEU A 211 2.59 5.59 30.45
CA LEU A 211 1.97 4.27 30.53
C LEU A 211 0.62 4.33 31.27
N GLY A 212 -0.35 3.55 30.79
CA GLY A 212 -1.63 3.34 31.45
C GLY A 212 -1.52 2.40 32.64
N ALA A 213 -2.64 2.16 33.33
CA ALA A 213 -2.69 1.30 34.52
C ALA A 213 -2.29 -0.16 34.26
N SER A 214 -2.37 -0.61 33.01
CA SER A 214 -1.93 -1.91 32.53
C SER A 214 -1.17 -1.72 31.22
N ILE A 215 -0.08 -2.48 31.02
CA ILE A 215 0.72 -2.43 29.79
C ILE A 215 0.95 -3.83 29.24
N PHE A 216 0.85 -3.97 27.93
CA PHE A 216 1.40 -5.10 27.18
C PHE A 216 2.39 -4.56 26.15
N TYR A 217 3.68 -4.84 26.32
CA TYR A 217 4.72 -4.41 25.38
C TYR A 217 5.45 -5.60 24.77
N ALA A 218 5.18 -5.88 23.49
CA ALA A 218 5.90 -6.89 22.72
C ALA A 218 6.87 -6.23 21.74
N ASP A 219 8.18 -6.32 22.02
CA ASP A 219 9.23 -5.84 21.12
C ASP A 219 9.93 -7.06 20.45
N PRO A 220 10.28 -7.00 19.16
CA PRO A 220 11.03 -8.06 18.48
C PRO A 220 12.35 -8.48 19.16
N ARG A 221 12.90 -7.63 20.04
CA ARG A 221 14.13 -7.88 20.81
C ARG A 221 13.86 -8.48 22.21
N THR A 222 12.61 -8.72 22.57
CA THR A 222 12.20 -9.39 23.82
C THR A 222 11.73 -10.81 23.53
N GLU A 223 12.16 -11.80 24.31
CA GLU A 223 11.71 -13.20 24.15
C GLU A 223 10.24 -13.38 24.57
N THR A 224 9.80 -12.62 25.57
CA THR A 224 8.42 -12.59 26.06
C THR A 224 7.93 -11.15 26.17
N PRO A 225 6.64 -10.87 25.91
CA PRO A 225 6.08 -9.55 26.11
C PRO A 225 6.24 -9.07 27.56
N LEU A 226 6.59 -7.81 27.73
CA LEU A 226 6.64 -7.12 29.02
C LEU A 226 5.22 -6.74 29.44
N SER A 227 4.91 -6.92 30.72
CA SER A 227 3.55 -6.88 31.25
C SER A 227 3.32 -5.87 32.37
N ASP A 228 4.38 -5.21 32.85
CA ASP A 228 4.28 -4.13 33.82
C ASP A 228 5.28 -2.99 33.57
N ALA A 229 5.03 -1.84 34.19
CA ALA A 229 5.85 -0.63 34.01
C ALA A 229 7.29 -0.81 34.51
N GLY A 230 7.55 -1.68 35.49
CA GLY A 230 8.88 -1.99 35.99
C GLY A 230 9.71 -2.71 34.93
N GLU A 231 9.14 -3.75 34.31
CA GLU A 231 9.78 -4.49 33.20
C GLU A 231 10.08 -3.57 32.01
N VAL A 232 9.14 -2.69 31.65
CA VAL A 232 9.34 -1.69 30.57
C VAL A 232 10.48 -0.73 30.91
N LYS A 233 10.55 -0.22 32.14
CA LYS A 233 11.63 0.69 32.57
C LYS A 233 13.00 0.00 32.59
N GLU A 234 13.07 -1.24 33.04
CA GLU A 234 14.30 -2.02 33.02
C GLU A 234 14.79 -2.25 31.58
N TYR A 235 13.86 -2.62 30.68
CA TYR A 235 14.12 -2.82 29.26
C TYR A 235 14.64 -1.55 28.59
N VAL A 236 13.93 -0.42 28.71
CA VAL A 236 14.39 0.87 28.13
C VAL A 236 15.72 1.31 28.76
N GLY A 237 15.85 1.18 30.08
CA GLY A 237 17.08 1.54 30.79
C GLY A 237 18.29 0.71 30.39
N MET A 238 18.11 -0.55 29.97
CA MET A 238 19.18 -1.37 29.40
C MET A 238 19.76 -0.71 28.13
N PHE A 239 18.91 -0.27 27.20
CA PHE A 239 19.35 0.39 25.97
C PHE A 239 20.04 1.73 26.24
N SER A 240 19.51 2.56 27.14
CA SER A 240 20.14 3.83 27.51
C SER A 240 21.53 3.63 28.13
N ARG A 241 21.79 2.49 28.80
CA ARG A 241 23.13 2.13 29.31
C ARG A 241 24.06 1.58 28.23
N MET A 242 23.52 0.80 27.28
CA MET A 242 24.31 0.19 26.20
C MET A 242 24.71 1.20 25.12
N ALA A 243 23.88 2.21 24.88
CA ALA A 243 24.14 3.28 23.92
C ALA A 243 23.80 4.67 24.51
N PRO A 244 24.62 5.19 25.44
CA PRO A 244 24.33 6.45 26.13
C PRO A 244 24.19 7.64 25.18
N GLY A 245 23.06 8.34 25.26
CA GLY A 245 22.79 9.52 24.44
C GLY A 245 22.50 9.23 22.96
N MET A 246 22.25 7.98 22.58
CA MET A 246 21.77 7.66 21.24
C MET A 246 20.43 8.35 21.00
N PRO A 247 20.29 9.17 19.93
CA PRO A 247 19.05 9.87 19.66
C PRO A 247 17.97 8.86 19.26
N VAL A 248 16.79 8.98 19.88
CA VAL A 248 15.59 8.22 19.52
C VAL A 248 14.47 9.20 19.30
N SER A 249 13.83 9.15 18.14
CA SER A 249 12.77 10.08 17.77
C SER A 249 11.67 9.41 16.95
N VAL A 250 10.44 9.85 17.17
CA VAL A 250 9.31 9.47 16.32
C VAL A 250 9.39 10.32 15.06
N VAL A 251 9.55 9.68 13.90
CA VAL A 251 9.75 10.36 12.61
C VAL A 251 8.50 10.35 11.74
N GLY A 252 7.49 9.58 12.13
CA GLY A 252 6.17 9.59 11.51
C GLY A 252 5.15 8.91 12.41
N THR A 253 3.93 9.45 12.45
CA THR A 253 2.79 8.82 13.10
C THR A 253 1.62 8.79 12.14
N SER A 254 0.76 7.79 12.30
CA SER A 254 -0.61 7.82 11.77
C SER A 254 -1.53 7.26 12.84
N SER A 255 -2.66 7.89 13.05
CA SER A 255 -3.66 7.45 14.01
C SER A 255 -4.86 6.80 13.30
N THR A 256 -5.46 5.80 13.94
CA THR A 256 -6.74 5.22 13.52
C THR A 256 -7.45 4.72 14.78
N LEU A 257 -8.51 5.42 15.21
CA LEU A 257 -9.10 5.26 16.55
C LEU A 257 -8.02 5.48 17.64
N ASN A 258 -7.98 4.62 18.67
CA ASN A 258 -6.95 4.65 19.72
C ASN A 258 -5.62 4.00 19.31
N PHE A 259 -5.52 3.51 18.06
CA PHE A 259 -4.29 2.89 17.57
C PHE A 259 -3.41 3.91 16.88
N ILE A 260 -2.19 4.08 17.39
CA ILE A 260 -1.13 4.82 16.73
C ILE A 260 -0.22 3.84 16.03
N ARG A 261 0.02 4.06 14.74
CA ARG A 261 1.21 3.54 14.08
C ARG A 261 2.31 4.58 14.15
N ALA A 262 3.42 4.24 14.79
CA ALA A 262 4.58 5.11 14.91
C ALA A 262 5.78 4.52 14.19
N THR A 263 6.42 5.32 13.34
CA THR A 263 7.77 5.07 12.83
C THR A 263 8.75 5.76 13.75
N VAL A 264 9.63 4.99 14.38
CA VAL A 264 10.62 5.46 15.36
C VAL A 264 12.01 5.22 14.81
N ARG A 265 12.84 6.27 14.80
CA ARG A 265 14.24 6.19 14.43
C ARG A 265 15.09 6.00 15.68
N PHE A 266 16.01 5.05 15.63
CA PHE A 266 17.06 4.82 16.61
C PHE A 266 18.40 5.18 15.95
N GLY A 267 19.07 6.25 16.41
CA GLY A 267 20.31 6.77 15.84
C GLY A 267 20.12 7.92 14.82
N GLU A 268 21.22 8.42 14.28
CA GLU A 268 21.28 9.52 13.29
C GLU A 268 22.02 9.11 12.01
N GLY A 269 21.65 9.71 10.88
CA GLY A 269 22.28 9.49 9.57
C GLY A 269 22.11 8.06 9.03
N ASP A 270 23.07 7.63 8.21
CA ASP A 270 23.06 6.34 7.49
C ASP A 270 23.22 5.12 8.41
N GLN A 271 23.46 5.32 9.71
CA GLN A 271 23.55 4.25 10.72
C GLN A 271 22.26 4.13 11.56
N SER A 272 21.21 4.89 11.21
CA SER A 272 19.94 4.84 11.93
C SER A 272 19.09 3.63 11.55
N GLN A 273 18.42 3.04 12.54
CA GLN A 273 17.45 1.96 12.34
C GLN A 273 16.03 2.49 12.54
N LEU A 274 15.10 2.12 11.65
CA LEU A 274 13.69 2.41 11.81
C LEU A 274 12.96 1.22 12.44
N GLY A 275 12.23 1.48 13.53
CA GLY A 275 11.22 0.58 14.08
C GLY A 275 9.82 1.07 13.73
N GLN A 276 8.90 0.15 13.48
CA GLN A 276 7.49 0.44 13.34
C GLN A 276 6.78 -0.06 14.59
N TYR A 277 5.83 0.69 15.14
CA TYR A 277 5.09 0.30 16.33
C TYR A 277 3.61 0.48 16.10
N VAL A 278 2.82 -0.48 16.55
CA VAL A 278 1.36 -0.33 16.72
C VAL A 278 1.11 -0.17 18.22
N ILE A 279 0.46 0.91 18.60
CA ILE A 279 0.33 1.37 19.99
C ILE A 279 -1.14 1.62 20.27
N ASP A 280 -1.69 1.03 21.33
CA ASP A 280 -3.05 1.29 21.81
C ASP A 280 -2.99 2.24 23.01
N LEU A 281 -3.87 3.23 23.01
CA LEU A 281 -4.01 4.22 24.07
C LEU A 281 -5.35 4.05 24.81
N ASP A 282 -5.34 4.27 26.13
CA ASP A 282 -6.58 4.41 26.88
C ASP A 282 -7.27 5.77 26.65
N ALA A 283 -8.45 5.95 27.26
CA ALA A 283 -9.22 7.18 27.16
C ALA A 283 -8.52 8.42 27.75
N ALA A 284 -7.45 8.24 28.53
CA ALA A 284 -6.62 9.32 29.05
C ALA A 284 -5.38 9.60 28.16
N GLY A 285 -5.24 8.87 27.05
CA GLY A 285 -4.11 9.00 26.12
C GLY A 285 -2.85 8.28 26.59
N GLN A 286 -2.95 7.36 27.55
CA GLN A 286 -1.81 6.61 28.07
C GLN A 286 -1.65 5.27 27.34
N ILE A 287 -0.41 4.83 27.15
CA ILE A 287 -0.06 3.61 26.42
C ILE A 287 -0.48 2.38 27.23
N THR A 288 -1.38 1.57 26.68
CA THR A 288 -1.84 0.31 27.28
C THR A 288 -1.37 -0.92 26.52
N GLN A 289 -1.09 -0.78 25.23
CA GLN A 289 -0.49 -1.82 24.42
C GLN A 289 0.53 -1.22 23.46
N MET A 290 1.64 -1.92 23.24
CA MET A 290 2.63 -1.56 22.24
C MET A 290 3.20 -2.83 21.62
N VAL A 291 3.19 -2.89 20.29
CA VAL A 291 3.76 -4.00 19.53
C VAL A 291 4.74 -3.42 18.52
N GLY A 292 6.02 -3.72 18.72
CA GLY A 292 7.10 -3.35 17.81
C GLY A 292 7.20 -4.32 16.64
N PHE A 293 7.52 -3.77 15.49
CA PHE A 293 7.89 -4.46 14.26
C PHE A 293 9.22 -3.86 13.81
N VAL A 294 10.13 -4.71 13.36
CA VAL A 294 11.28 -4.25 12.58
C VAL A 294 10.75 -3.92 11.17
N GLY A 295 11.28 -2.89 10.50
CA GLY A 295 10.69 -2.31 9.28
C GLY A 295 10.25 -3.33 8.21
N VAL A 296 9.32 -2.96 7.32
CA VAL A 296 8.77 -3.85 6.28
C VAL A 296 9.88 -4.53 5.45
N THR A 297 11.03 -3.88 5.32
CA THR A 297 12.27 -4.45 4.77
C THR A 297 12.71 -5.72 5.51
N ASP A 298 12.80 -5.68 6.84
CA ASP A 298 13.23 -6.83 7.66
C ASP A 298 12.17 -7.93 7.70
N ALA A 299 10.88 -7.59 7.61
CA ALA A 299 9.81 -8.57 7.54
C ALA A 299 9.76 -9.31 6.18
N VAL A 300 9.91 -8.57 5.07
CA VAL A 300 9.97 -9.15 3.72
C VAL A 300 11.29 -9.92 3.54
N ASP A 301 12.41 -9.37 4.01
CA ASP A 301 13.71 -10.05 3.99
C ASP A 301 13.67 -11.32 4.84
N ALA A 302 13.10 -11.30 6.04
CA ALA A 302 12.94 -12.50 6.87
C ALA A 302 11.99 -13.54 6.25
N ARG A 303 10.90 -13.10 5.59
CA ARG A 303 9.93 -14.01 4.98
C ARG A 303 10.46 -14.72 3.74
N TYR A 304 11.24 -14.03 2.92
CA TYR A 304 11.72 -14.55 1.63
C TYR A 304 13.21 -14.90 1.60
N SER A 305 13.93 -14.70 2.70
CA SER A 305 15.22 -15.35 2.90
C SER A 305 15.03 -16.79 3.35
N ASN A 306 16.02 -17.63 3.07
CA ASN A 306 16.10 -18.98 3.60
C ASN A 306 17.57 -19.33 3.92
N ALA A 307 17.84 -20.56 4.33
CA ALA A 307 19.19 -20.98 4.71
C ALA A 307 20.24 -20.85 3.58
N ALA A 308 19.81 -20.77 2.31
CA ALA A 308 20.70 -20.55 1.17
C ALA A 308 20.87 -19.07 0.79
N SER A 309 20.08 -18.18 1.37
CA SER A 309 20.16 -16.73 1.12
C SER A 309 21.47 -16.15 1.66
N GLN A 310 22.21 -15.51 0.77
CA GLN A 310 23.46 -14.82 1.04
C GLN A 310 23.39 -13.40 0.48
N PHE A 311 24.24 -12.52 1.02
CA PHE A 311 24.26 -11.12 0.66
C PHE A 311 25.68 -10.63 0.43
N LEU A 312 25.93 -10.08 -0.76
CA LEU A 312 27.20 -9.51 -1.17
C LEU A 312 27.12 -7.98 -1.14
N ALA A 313 27.94 -7.34 -0.32
CA ALA A 313 28.04 -5.88 -0.30
C ALA A 313 28.95 -5.38 -1.44
N LEU A 314 28.42 -4.54 -2.32
CA LEU A 314 29.09 -4.02 -3.52
C LEU A 314 29.16 -2.49 -3.55
N GLY A 315 29.44 -1.86 -2.39
CA GLY A 315 29.55 -0.40 -2.28
C GLY A 315 28.28 0.31 -2.76
N ASP A 316 28.41 1.18 -3.76
CA ASP A 316 27.30 1.95 -4.32
C ASP A 316 26.23 1.07 -5.01
N ASN A 317 26.60 -0.14 -5.43
CA ASN A 317 25.65 -1.14 -5.94
C ASN A 317 24.88 -1.88 -4.82
N GLY A 318 25.07 -1.47 -3.57
CA GLY A 318 24.28 -1.91 -2.43
C GLY A 318 24.55 -3.36 -2.03
N ARG A 319 23.55 -3.95 -1.39
CA ARG A 319 23.57 -5.32 -0.87
C ARG A 319 22.87 -6.26 -1.85
N VAL A 320 23.62 -7.07 -2.57
CA VAL A 320 23.09 -8.00 -3.57
C VAL A 320 22.71 -9.33 -2.93
N HIS A 321 21.44 -9.67 -2.96
CA HIS A 321 20.93 -10.98 -2.55
C HIS A 321 21.23 -12.03 -3.61
N PHE A 322 21.76 -13.17 -3.19
CA PHE A 322 21.95 -14.33 -4.05
C PHE A 322 21.75 -15.63 -3.26
N ARG A 323 21.56 -16.72 -3.99
CA ARG A 323 21.57 -18.07 -3.44
C ARG A 323 22.51 -18.94 -4.26
N ASP A 324 23.26 -19.78 -3.56
CA ASP A 324 24.18 -20.77 -4.12
C ASP A 324 23.74 -22.14 -3.63
N GLN A 325 23.13 -22.92 -4.53
CA GLN A 325 22.36 -24.11 -4.21
C GLN A 325 22.72 -25.30 -5.11
N GLY A 326 22.24 -26.48 -4.75
CA GLY A 326 22.48 -27.71 -5.50
C GLY A 326 23.84 -28.33 -5.17
N ASN A 327 24.41 -29.04 -6.14
CA ASN A 327 25.64 -29.80 -5.96
C ASN A 327 26.84 -28.86 -6.03
N ALA A 328 27.46 -28.59 -4.88
CA ALA A 328 28.61 -27.68 -4.77
C ALA A 328 29.81 -28.06 -5.66
N ASP A 329 29.98 -29.34 -5.99
CA ASP A 329 31.02 -29.85 -6.87
C ASP A 329 30.58 -29.92 -8.35
N GLY A 330 29.32 -29.59 -8.63
CA GLY A 330 28.74 -29.56 -9.96
C GLY A 330 29.21 -28.36 -10.78
N GLN A 331 29.05 -28.45 -12.11
CA GLN A 331 29.33 -27.33 -13.02
C GLN A 331 28.47 -26.11 -12.64
N PRO A 332 29.06 -24.92 -12.39
CA PRO A 332 28.30 -23.73 -12.04
C PRO A 332 27.36 -23.27 -13.16
N VAL A 333 26.13 -22.96 -12.77
CA VAL A 333 25.08 -22.36 -13.60
C VAL A 333 24.57 -21.11 -12.90
N VAL A 334 24.84 -19.94 -13.46
CA VAL A 334 24.38 -18.64 -12.94
C VAL A 334 23.09 -18.24 -13.66
N LEU A 335 22.04 -17.89 -12.91
CA LEU A 335 20.70 -17.60 -13.44
C LEU A 335 20.21 -16.19 -13.07
N VAL A 336 19.87 -15.39 -14.08
CA VAL A 336 19.49 -13.97 -13.95
C VAL A 336 17.99 -13.77 -14.25
N HIS A 337 17.22 -13.30 -13.27
CA HIS A 337 15.77 -13.13 -13.40
C HIS A 337 15.35 -11.98 -14.34
N GLY A 338 14.05 -11.93 -14.68
CA GLY A 338 13.42 -10.87 -15.49
C GLY A 338 13.07 -9.59 -14.73
N SER A 339 12.51 -8.59 -15.42
CA SER A 339 12.12 -7.32 -14.81
C SER A 339 11.00 -7.50 -13.78
N ASN A 340 11.11 -6.83 -12.63
CA ASN A 340 10.13 -6.90 -11.53
C ASN A 340 9.89 -8.33 -11.00
N ALA A 341 10.87 -9.22 -11.21
CA ALA A 341 10.93 -10.55 -10.63
C ALA A 341 12.04 -10.61 -9.57
N SER A 342 12.33 -11.82 -9.09
CA SER A 342 13.41 -12.12 -8.16
C SER A 342 13.96 -13.52 -8.45
N LEU A 343 15.07 -13.89 -7.81
CA LEU A 343 15.76 -15.16 -7.93
C LEU A 343 14.85 -16.38 -7.69
N HIS A 344 13.72 -16.21 -6.99
CA HIS A 344 12.74 -17.30 -6.79
C HIS A 344 12.17 -17.84 -8.10
N THR A 345 12.25 -17.08 -9.19
CA THR A 345 11.88 -17.52 -10.55
C THR A 345 12.57 -18.84 -10.93
N TRP A 346 13.76 -19.07 -10.36
CA TRP A 346 14.60 -20.22 -10.66
C TRP A 346 14.49 -21.35 -9.64
N GLU A 347 13.67 -21.23 -8.58
CA GLU A 347 13.49 -22.28 -7.56
C GLU A 347 13.13 -23.64 -8.19
N PRO A 348 12.17 -23.74 -9.15
CA PRO A 348 11.88 -25.02 -9.80
C PRO A 348 13.06 -25.60 -10.60
N TRP A 349 13.98 -24.75 -11.09
CA TRP A 349 15.18 -25.21 -11.78
C TRP A 349 16.24 -25.69 -10.80
N VAL A 350 16.35 -25.06 -9.63
CA VAL A 350 17.20 -25.56 -8.54
C VAL A 350 16.72 -26.95 -8.13
N ASP A 351 15.43 -27.16 -7.97
CA ASP A 351 14.86 -28.47 -7.60
C ASP A 351 15.13 -29.54 -8.68
N LEU A 352 15.03 -29.17 -9.96
CA LEU A 352 15.20 -30.11 -11.07
C LEU A 352 16.67 -30.42 -11.40
N LEU A 353 17.57 -29.44 -11.23
CA LEU A 353 18.96 -29.51 -11.69
C LEU A 353 19.97 -29.66 -10.55
N GLY A 354 19.56 -29.38 -9.31
CA GLY A 354 20.43 -29.25 -8.14
C GLY A 354 21.24 -30.50 -7.82
N ASP A 355 20.75 -31.70 -8.14
CA ASP A 355 21.51 -32.94 -7.94
C ASP A 355 22.80 -33.00 -8.77
N LYS A 356 22.84 -32.29 -9.91
CA LYS A 356 23.93 -32.36 -10.89
C LYS A 356 24.76 -31.08 -10.98
N TYR A 357 24.14 -29.93 -10.75
CA TYR A 357 24.74 -28.63 -11.01
C TYR A 357 24.77 -27.78 -9.73
N ARG A 358 25.78 -26.91 -9.64
CA ARG A 358 25.80 -25.81 -8.67
C ARG A 358 25.01 -24.66 -9.27
N VAL A 359 23.81 -24.39 -8.77
CA VAL A 359 22.90 -23.38 -9.30
C VAL A 359 23.01 -22.11 -8.46
N ILE A 360 23.51 -21.05 -9.07
CA ILE A 360 23.62 -19.72 -8.47
C ILE A 360 22.54 -18.83 -9.07
N SER A 361 21.71 -18.21 -8.23
CA SER A 361 20.69 -17.24 -8.65
C SER A 361 20.84 -15.96 -7.85
N LEU A 362 20.55 -14.81 -8.44
CA LEU A 362 20.74 -13.50 -7.81
C LEU A 362 19.58 -12.54 -8.08
N ASP A 363 19.35 -11.64 -7.13
CA ASP A 363 18.50 -10.48 -7.30
C ASP A 363 19.33 -9.29 -7.79
N LEU A 364 19.02 -8.79 -8.99
CA LEU A 364 19.67 -7.59 -9.52
C LEU A 364 19.29 -6.33 -8.72
N PRO A 365 20.10 -5.26 -8.77
CA PRO A 365 19.72 -3.95 -8.23
C PRO A 365 18.29 -3.54 -8.61
N GLY A 366 17.53 -3.10 -7.62
CA GLY A 366 16.12 -2.70 -7.75
C GLY A 366 15.12 -3.85 -7.69
N HIS A 367 15.54 -5.08 -7.37
CA HIS A 367 14.69 -6.27 -7.41
C HIS A 367 14.84 -7.15 -6.17
N GLY A 368 13.83 -8.01 -5.94
CA GLY A 368 13.81 -9.00 -4.87
C GLY A 368 14.24 -8.44 -3.51
N LEU A 369 15.15 -9.15 -2.84
CA LEU A 369 15.71 -8.72 -1.55
C LEU A 369 16.97 -7.84 -1.68
N THR A 370 17.45 -7.61 -2.90
CA THR A 370 18.46 -6.56 -3.17
C THR A 370 17.80 -5.18 -3.01
N GLY A 371 16.65 -4.97 -3.67
CA GLY A 371 15.90 -3.72 -3.64
C GLY A 371 16.71 -2.50 -4.09
N ARG A 372 16.37 -1.31 -3.59
CA ARG A 372 17.01 -0.04 -3.96
C ARG A 372 18.49 -0.02 -3.56
N THR A 373 19.34 0.52 -4.41
CA THR A 373 20.80 0.65 -4.16
C THR A 373 21.19 2.12 -3.96
N PRO A 374 22.29 2.40 -3.22
CA PRO A 374 22.74 3.77 -2.98
C PRO A 374 23.01 4.59 -4.25
N ALA A 375 23.54 3.94 -5.30
CA ALA A 375 23.82 4.60 -6.59
C ALA A 375 22.56 5.07 -7.32
N ASP A 376 21.40 4.46 -7.04
CA ASP A 376 20.21 4.54 -7.87
C ASP A 376 20.47 4.29 -9.38
N ASP A 377 21.54 3.56 -9.69
CA ASP A 377 21.88 3.12 -11.03
C ASP A 377 21.38 1.69 -11.27
N TYR A 378 20.43 1.59 -12.20
CA TYR A 378 19.82 0.34 -12.62
C TYR A 378 20.01 0.12 -14.13
N SER A 379 21.13 0.63 -14.66
CA SER A 379 21.58 0.43 -16.03
C SER A 379 21.93 -1.04 -16.31
N THR A 380 21.97 -1.39 -17.60
CA THR A 380 22.33 -2.76 -17.97
C THR A 380 23.81 -3.03 -17.69
N GLU A 381 24.65 -1.99 -17.80
CA GLU A 381 26.06 -1.98 -17.45
C GLU A 381 26.26 -2.33 -15.97
N THR A 382 25.48 -1.70 -15.09
CA THR A 382 25.50 -2.01 -13.65
C THR A 382 25.02 -3.43 -13.35
N PHE A 383 23.99 -3.92 -14.05
CA PHE A 383 23.58 -5.32 -13.92
C PHE A 383 24.67 -6.31 -14.35
N VAL A 384 25.39 -6.04 -15.45
CA VAL A 384 26.53 -6.86 -15.89
C VAL A 384 27.66 -6.82 -14.87
N ALA A 385 27.98 -5.65 -14.33
CA ALA A 385 29.01 -5.48 -13.30
C ALA A 385 28.69 -6.25 -12.01
N VAL A 386 27.42 -6.27 -11.59
CA VAL A 386 26.98 -7.06 -10.43
C VAL A 386 27.14 -8.56 -10.65
N VAL A 387 26.76 -9.08 -11.84
CA VAL A 387 26.99 -10.49 -12.17
C VAL A 387 28.48 -10.83 -12.14
N LYS A 388 29.33 -9.93 -12.65
CA LYS A 388 30.79 -10.11 -12.65
C LYS A 388 31.35 -10.16 -11.23
N ALA A 389 30.96 -9.20 -10.40
CA ALA A 389 31.40 -9.13 -9.01
C ALA A 389 30.95 -10.37 -8.21
N LEU A 390 29.75 -10.90 -8.47
CA LEU A 390 29.28 -12.13 -7.83
C LEU A 390 30.10 -13.35 -8.28
N ALA A 391 30.36 -13.49 -9.57
CA ALA A 391 31.18 -14.59 -10.10
C ALA A 391 32.61 -14.58 -9.52
N GLU A 392 33.21 -13.39 -9.39
CA GLU A 392 34.52 -13.20 -8.76
C GLU A 392 34.48 -13.51 -7.26
N HIS A 393 33.45 -13.03 -6.55
CA HIS A 393 33.27 -13.28 -5.13
C HIS A 393 33.19 -14.78 -4.82
N LEU A 394 32.47 -15.53 -5.65
CA LEU A 394 32.33 -16.99 -5.54
C LEU A 394 33.51 -17.77 -6.14
N ASN A 395 34.50 -17.05 -6.68
CA ASN A 395 35.68 -17.58 -7.37
C ASN A 395 35.31 -18.65 -8.42
N LEU A 396 34.32 -18.33 -9.26
CA LEU A 396 33.86 -19.23 -10.31
C LEU A 396 34.93 -19.31 -11.41
N GLY A 397 35.27 -20.53 -11.81
CA GLY A 397 35.87 -20.77 -13.13
C GLY A 397 34.82 -20.62 -14.24
N PRO A 398 35.10 -21.04 -15.49
CA PRO A 398 34.14 -20.97 -16.58
C PRO A 398 32.79 -21.60 -16.21
N PHE A 399 31.69 -20.89 -16.45
CA PHE A 399 30.35 -21.25 -15.99
C PHE A 399 29.28 -21.12 -17.09
N VAL A 400 28.11 -21.71 -16.87
CA VAL A 400 26.95 -21.52 -17.74
C VAL A 400 26.17 -20.32 -17.25
N LEU A 401 25.84 -19.37 -18.12
CA LEU A 401 25.06 -18.18 -17.76
C LEU A 401 23.70 -18.20 -18.44
N GLY A 402 22.63 -18.12 -17.65
CA GLY A 402 21.27 -18.10 -18.12
C GLY A 402 20.48 -16.89 -17.66
N GLY A 403 19.49 -16.47 -18.43
CA GLY A 403 18.60 -15.41 -18.00
C GLY A 403 17.28 -15.33 -18.75
N ASN A 404 16.26 -14.79 -18.06
CA ASN A 404 14.93 -14.56 -18.62
C ASN A 404 14.67 -13.08 -18.89
N SER A 405 14.03 -12.76 -20.02
CA SER A 405 13.57 -11.39 -20.33
C SER A 405 14.70 -10.35 -20.17
N MET A 406 14.58 -9.42 -19.23
CA MET A 406 15.64 -8.47 -18.85
C MET A 406 16.97 -9.16 -18.53
N GLY A 407 16.96 -10.23 -17.73
CA GLY A 407 18.14 -11.00 -17.35
C GLY A 407 18.77 -11.76 -18.52
N GLY A 408 17.97 -12.15 -19.52
CA GLY A 408 18.51 -12.64 -20.79
C GLY A 408 19.28 -11.55 -21.54
N GLY A 409 18.79 -10.31 -21.47
CA GLY A 409 19.47 -9.11 -21.93
C GLY A 409 20.83 -8.86 -21.28
N VAL A 410 20.91 -9.09 -19.97
CA VAL A 410 22.16 -9.02 -19.19
C VAL A 410 23.10 -10.16 -19.58
N THR A 411 22.57 -11.38 -19.72
CA THR A 411 23.33 -12.60 -20.03
C THR A 411 24.15 -12.49 -21.31
N TRP A 412 23.53 -12.05 -22.42
CA TRP A 412 24.27 -11.95 -23.68
C TRP A 412 25.29 -10.79 -23.66
N ARG A 413 25.00 -9.69 -22.95
CA ARG A 413 25.97 -8.58 -22.79
C ARG A 413 27.16 -8.96 -21.93
N TYR A 414 26.92 -9.69 -20.84
CA TYR A 414 27.98 -10.25 -20.01
C TYR A 414 28.89 -11.14 -20.84
N THR A 415 28.31 -12.04 -21.63
CA THR A 415 29.08 -13.00 -22.45
C THR A 415 29.93 -12.28 -23.51
N LEU A 416 29.44 -11.16 -24.07
CA LEU A 416 30.24 -10.35 -24.98
C LEU A 416 31.40 -9.63 -24.28
N ALA A 417 31.20 -9.18 -23.03
CA ALA A 417 32.23 -8.49 -22.26
C ALA A 417 33.29 -9.46 -21.68
N TYR A 418 32.89 -10.68 -21.32
CA TYR A 418 33.71 -11.69 -20.65
C TYR A 418 33.51 -13.08 -21.29
N PRO A 419 33.92 -13.28 -22.56
CA PRO A 419 33.65 -14.51 -23.30
C PRO A 419 34.34 -15.75 -22.69
N ASP A 420 35.48 -15.58 -22.04
CA ASP A 420 36.23 -16.67 -21.40
C ASP A 420 35.57 -17.16 -20.10
N ASP A 421 34.71 -16.35 -19.48
CA ASP A 421 33.97 -16.72 -18.27
C ASP A 421 32.79 -17.66 -18.57
N VAL A 422 32.28 -17.69 -19.83
CA VAL A 422 30.99 -18.31 -20.16
C VAL A 422 31.16 -19.51 -21.10
N LEU A 423 30.85 -20.71 -20.60
CA LEU A 423 30.85 -21.97 -21.36
C LEU A 423 29.65 -22.10 -22.30
N ALA A 424 28.49 -21.64 -21.85
CA ALA A 424 27.24 -21.69 -22.59
C ALA A 424 26.28 -20.61 -22.10
N MET A 425 25.40 -20.14 -23.00
CA MET A 425 24.33 -19.20 -22.69
C MET A 425 22.97 -19.89 -22.75
N ILE A 426 22.08 -19.55 -21.80
CA ILE A 426 20.68 -19.96 -21.79
C ILE A 426 19.80 -18.72 -21.87
N LEU A 427 19.09 -18.51 -22.99
CA LEU A 427 18.24 -17.36 -23.22
C LEU A 427 16.76 -17.77 -23.19
N VAL A 428 16.04 -17.37 -22.16
CA VAL A 428 14.62 -17.73 -21.97
C VAL A 428 13.75 -16.50 -22.22
N ASP A 429 13.06 -16.44 -23.37
CA ASP A 429 12.27 -15.27 -23.78
C ASP A 429 13.03 -13.94 -23.56
N ALA A 430 14.28 -13.91 -24.02
CA ALA A 430 15.26 -12.90 -23.66
C ALA A 430 15.04 -11.57 -24.39
N SER A 431 15.32 -10.46 -23.69
CA SER A 431 15.38 -9.14 -24.33
C SER A 431 16.53 -9.09 -25.33
N GLY A 432 16.18 -9.01 -26.62
CA GLY A 432 17.13 -8.88 -27.73
C GLY A 432 17.73 -7.47 -27.87
N LEU A 433 18.41 -7.24 -29.00
CA LEU A 433 18.96 -5.93 -29.35
C LEU A 433 17.83 -4.90 -29.52
N PRO A 434 18.01 -3.65 -29.05
CA PRO A 434 17.02 -2.58 -29.22
C PRO A 434 16.55 -2.42 -30.67
N ALA A 435 17.49 -2.46 -31.62
CA ALA A 435 17.21 -2.37 -33.06
C ALA A 435 16.25 -3.47 -33.55
N TRP A 436 16.29 -4.68 -32.98
CA TRP A 436 15.41 -5.78 -33.38
C TRP A 436 14.00 -5.63 -32.78
N ARG A 437 13.86 -4.92 -31.65
CA ARG A 437 12.54 -4.61 -31.07
C ARG A 437 11.76 -3.64 -31.95
N GLU A 438 12.44 -2.63 -32.53
CA GLU A 438 11.80 -1.67 -33.44
C GLU A 438 11.32 -2.34 -34.74
N THR A 439 12.09 -3.30 -35.26
CA THR A 439 11.69 -4.04 -36.46
C THR A 439 10.58 -5.06 -36.19
N ALA A 440 10.60 -5.74 -35.04
CA ALA A 440 9.58 -6.72 -34.67
C ALA A 440 8.21 -6.09 -34.38
N VAL A 441 8.17 -4.88 -33.80
CA VAL A 441 6.92 -4.13 -33.58
C VAL A 441 6.28 -3.68 -34.90
N GLN A 442 7.08 -3.51 -35.97
CA GLN A 442 6.59 -3.17 -37.31
C GLN A 442 6.08 -4.38 -38.10
N SER A 443 6.44 -5.62 -37.72
CA SER A 443 6.08 -6.83 -38.47
C SER A 443 5.06 -7.73 -37.77
N ALA A 444 4.61 -7.39 -36.56
CA ALA A 444 3.73 -8.21 -35.72
C ALA A 444 2.22 -7.91 -35.92
N GLU A 445 1.76 -7.77 -37.17
CA GLU A 445 0.32 -7.61 -37.46
C GLU A 445 -0.52 -8.91 -37.30
N ASP A 446 0.10 -10.07 -36.99
CA ASP A 446 -0.56 -11.39 -37.14
C ASP A 446 -0.28 -12.44 -36.02
N THR A 447 -0.16 -12.03 -34.75
CA THR A 447 -0.10 -13.00 -33.62
C THR A 447 -1.13 -12.72 -32.55
N GLU A 448 -1.89 -13.75 -32.16
CA GLU A 448 -2.93 -13.74 -31.12
C GLU A 448 -2.57 -12.82 -29.93
N GLU A 449 -3.40 -11.80 -29.72
CA GLU A 449 -3.22 -10.75 -28.71
C GLU A 449 -3.24 -11.34 -27.28
N ARG A 450 -2.09 -11.75 -26.76
CA ARG A 450 -1.91 -11.81 -25.30
C ARG A 450 -1.73 -10.38 -24.81
N GLU A 451 -2.68 -9.91 -24.00
CA GLU A 451 -2.62 -8.58 -23.40
C GLU A 451 -1.28 -8.40 -22.65
N ALA A 452 -0.49 -7.41 -23.06
CA ALA A 452 0.76 -7.09 -22.37
C ALA A 452 0.49 -6.68 -20.90
N PRO A 453 1.44 -6.89 -19.97
CA PRO A 453 1.26 -6.45 -18.59
C PRO A 453 0.93 -4.96 -18.49
N LEU A 454 -0.25 -4.64 -17.94
CA LEU A 454 -0.78 -3.26 -17.85
C LEU A 454 0.18 -2.33 -17.12
N ALA A 455 0.87 -2.85 -16.10
CA ALA A 455 1.86 -2.11 -15.33
C ALA A 455 2.95 -1.49 -16.21
N PHE A 456 3.46 -2.20 -17.22
CA PHE A 456 4.52 -1.68 -18.09
C PHE A 456 4.03 -0.58 -19.02
N SER A 457 2.78 -0.67 -19.49
CA SER A 457 2.15 0.38 -20.29
C SER A 457 1.92 1.64 -19.46
N LEU A 458 1.41 1.48 -18.23
CA LEU A 458 1.12 2.58 -17.33
C LEU A 458 2.40 3.26 -16.81
N LEU A 459 3.42 2.50 -16.42
CA LEU A 459 4.70 3.03 -15.93
C LEU A 459 5.47 3.87 -16.96
N ARG A 460 5.12 3.80 -18.25
CA ARG A 460 5.67 4.68 -19.30
C ARG A 460 4.97 6.05 -19.37
N LYS A 461 3.85 6.25 -18.67
CA LYS A 461 3.06 7.49 -18.69
C LYS A 461 3.49 8.41 -17.53
N PRO A 462 3.92 9.66 -17.77
CA PRO A 462 4.42 10.56 -16.73
C PRO A 462 3.41 10.84 -15.60
N TRP A 463 2.11 10.97 -15.92
CA TRP A 463 1.07 11.18 -14.92
C TRP A 463 0.92 9.98 -13.99
N PHE A 464 1.07 8.76 -14.53
CA PHE A 464 0.98 7.53 -13.75
C PHE A 464 2.18 7.40 -12.83
N GLN A 465 3.40 7.69 -13.31
CA GLN A 465 4.60 7.72 -12.46
C GLN A 465 4.46 8.65 -11.23
N GLY A 466 3.79 9.80 -11.40
CA GLY A 466 3.54 10.76 -10.32
C GLY A 466 2.66 10.21 -9.19
N ILE A 467 1.69 9.35 -9.53
CA ILE A 467 0.74 8.75 -8.58
C ILE A 467 1.07 7.30 -8.20
N ALA A 468 1.95 6.64 -8.96
CA ALA A 468 2.22 5.21 -8.88
C ALA A 468 2.78 4.76 -7.53
N ARG A 469 3.35 5.66 -6.72
CA ARG A 469 3.80 5.38 -5.33
C ARG A 469 2.68 5.38 -4.30
N TYR A 470 1.53 5.95 -4.63
CA TYR A 470 0.38 6.12 -3.73
C TYR A 470 -0.76 5.13 -4.03
N ILE A 471 -0.63 4.33 -5.08
CA ILE A 471 -1.62 3.33 -5.49
C ILE A 471 -1.18 1.95 -4.99
N ASP A 472 -2.11 1.14 -4.47
CA ASP A 472 -1.84 -0.25 -4.16
C ASP A 472 -1.58 -1.05 -5.46
N PRO A 473 -0.39 -1.67 -5.65
CA PRO A 473 -0.05 -2.36 -6.89
C PRO A 473 -0.67 -3.76 -7.01
N TYR A 474 -1.38 -4.29 -6.01
CA TYR A 474 -1.82 -5.70 -5.97
C TYR A 474 -2.52 -6.16 -7.26
N PHE A 475 -3.48 -5.37 -7.75
CA PHE A 475 -4.20 -5.69 -9.00
C PHE A 475 -3.26 -5.73 -10.22
N LEU A 476 -2.33 -4.79 -10.30
CA LEU A 476 -1.36 -4.70 -11.41
C LEU A 476 -0.35 -5.85 -11.38
N VAL A 477 0.06 -6.28 -10.18
CA VAL A 477 0.91 -7.46 -9.97
C VAL A 477 0.16 -8.72 -10.42
N ALA A 478 -1.07 -8.92 -9.95
CA ALA A 478 -1.87 -10.10 -10.28
C ALA A 478 -2.16 -10.19 -11.79
N GLN A 479 -2.54 -9.08 -12.44
CA GLN A 479 -2.75 -9.06 -13.89
C GLN A 479 -1.46 -9.29 -14.65
N GLY A 480 -0.36 -8.64 -14.25
CA GLY A 480 0.94 -8.77 -14.89
C GLY A 480 1.46 -10.20 -14.86
N LEU A 481 1.36 -10.88 -13.71
CA LEU A 481 1.76 -12.28 -13.57
C LEU A 481 0.95 -13.20 -14.50
N LYS A 482 -0.38 -13.05 -14.54
CA LYS A 482 -1.26 -13.85 -15.42
C LYS A 482 -0.97 -13.61 -16.90
N ALA A 483 -0.64 -12.38 -17.27
CA ALA A 483 -0.25 -12.03 -18.64
C ALA A 483 1.13 -12.59 -19.02
N SER A 484 2.06 -12.68 -18.07
CA SER A 484 3.44 -13.14 -18.31
C SER A 484 3.63 -14.67 -18.20
N HIS A 485 2.66 -15.42 -17.68
CA HIS A 485 2.72 -16.88 -17.65
C HIS A 485 2.01 -17.49 -18.87
N PHE A 486 2.63 -18.52 -19.45
CA PHE A 486 2.01 -19.27 -20.55
C PHE A 486 0.70 -19.93 -20.12
N ASP A 487 0.66 -20.44 -18.90
CA ASP A 487 -0.54 -21.01 -18.30
C ASP A 487 -0.88 -20.22 -17.01
N PRO A 488 -1.99 -19.46 -17.01
CA PRO A 488 -2.41 -18.67 -15.86
C PRO A 488 -2.73 -19.48 -14.60
N GLU A 489 -2.97 -20.80 -14.70
CA GLU A 489 -3.26 -21.65 -13.55
C GLU A 489 -2.05 -21.83 -12.63
N PHE A 490 -0.82 -21.61 -13.12
CA PHE A 490 0.38 -21.56 -12.28
C PHE A 490 0.50 -20.27 -11.46
N VAL A 491 -0.37 -19.28 -11.69
CA VAL A 491 -0.39 -18.04 -10.92
C VAL A 491 -1.41 -18.15 -9.79
N ASP A 492 -0.97 -18.75 -8.70
CA ASP A 492 -1.73 -18.85 -7.45
C ASP A 492 -1.61 -17.61 -6.55
N ASP A 493 -2.39 -17.60 -5.47
CA ASP A 493 -2.44 -16.46 -4.54
C ASP A 493 -1.12 -16.29 -3.77
N GLU A 494 -0.35 -17.37 -3.56
CA GLU A 494 0.95 -17.31 -2.89
C GLU A 494 2.00 -16.63 -3.79
N LEU A 495 2.02 -16.96 -5.07
CA LEU A 495 2.88 -16.32 -6.05
C LEU A 495 2.52 -14.83 -6.20
N ILE A 496 1.24 -14.50 -6.28
CA ILE A 496 0.78 -13.10 -6.33
C ILE A 496 1.22 -12.35 -5.06
N ALA A 497 1.01 -12.94 -3.88
CA ALA A 497 1.42 -12.34 -2.60
C ALA A 497 2.94 -12.13 -2.55
N ARG A 498 3.73 -13.10 -3.01
CA ARG A 498 5.20 -13.00 -3.05
C ARG A 498 5.67 -11.82 -3.89
N TYR A 499 5.19 -11.70 -5.13
CA TYR A 499 5.56 -10.57 -5.99
C TYR A 499 5.04 -9.24 -5.44
N TYR A 500 3.84 -9.22 -4.87
CA TYR A 500 3.27 -8.03 -4.26
C TYR A 500 4.14 -7.55 -3.08
N GLU A 501 4.46 -8.44 -2.14
CA GLU A 501 5.23 -8.10 -0.94
C GLU A 501 6.66 -7.69 -1.27
N LEU A 502 7.32 -8.37 -2.23
CA LEU A 502 8.62 -7.94 -2.74
C LEU A 502 8.54 -6.55 -3.40
N SER A 503 7.45 -6.23 -4.09
CA SER A 503 7.23 -4.88 -4.64
C SER A 503 6.98 -3.84 -3.55
N MET A 504 6.44 -4.25 -2.41
CA MET A 504 6.14 -3.38 -1.26
C MET A 504 7.34 -3.24 -0.31
N ARG A 505 8.41 -4.01 -0.51
CA ARG A 505 9.71 -3.82 0.17
C ARG A 505 10.19 -2.39 -0.03
N GLU A 506 10.74 -1.81 1.04
CA GLU A 506 11.19 -0.41 1.04
C GLU A 506 12.17 -0.12 -0.10
N GLY A 507 11.95 1.02 -0.76
CA GLY A 507 12.76 1.48 -1.89
C GLY A 507 12.53 0.75 -3.21
N THR A 508 11.95 -0.46 -3.25
CA THR A 508 11.77 -1.23 -4.48
C THR A 508 10.89 -0.51 -5.51
N ARG A 509 9.85 0.21 -5.05
CA ARG A 509 8.97 0.99 -5.94
C ARG A 509 9.67 2.21 -6.53
N ASP A 510 10.50 2.90 -5.74
CA ASP A 510 11.31 4.01 -6.22
C ASP A 510 12.32 3.53 -7.27
N ALA A 511 13.03 2.44 -6.98
CA ALA A 511 13.94 1.80 -7.93
C ALA A 511 13.23 1.40 -9.23
N THR A 512 12.00 0.89 -9.14
CA THR A 512 11.16 0.60 -10.31
C THR A 512 10.84 1.88 -11.09
N LEU A 513 10.42 2.95 -10.43
CA LEU A 513 10.13 4.22 -11.12
C LEU A 513 11.38 4.81 -11.80
N ILE A 514 12.56 4.73 -11.16
CA ILE A 514 13.83 5.15 -11.74
C ILE A 514 14.13 4.34 -13.01
N ARG A 515 14.01 3.00 -12.96
CA ARG A 515 14.21 2.11 -14.12
C ARG A 515 13.30 2.41 -15.31
N PHE A 516 12.04 2.79 -15.05
CA PHE A 516 11.07 3.09 -16.11
C PHE A 516 11.09 4.56 -16.59
N SER A 517 11.70 5.47 -15.81
CA SER A 517 11.92 6.86 -16.20
C SER A 517 13.22 7.07 -16.97
N SER A 518 14.25 6.25 -16.72
CA SER A 518 15.50 6.20 -17.47
C SER A 518 15.35 5.59 -18.88
N TRP A 519 14.19 5.01 -19.21
CA TRP A 519 13.81 4.55 -20.55
C TRP A 519 13.60 5.68 -21.59
N ARG A 520 14.17 6.87 -21.35
CA ARG A 520 14.36 7.88 -22.40
C ARG A 520 15.51 7.40 -23.29
N CYS A 521 15.17 6.98 -24.50
CA CYS A 521 16.11 6.68 -25.58
C CYS A 521 17.26 7.72 -25.60
N PRO A 522 18.52 7.31 -25.41
CA PRO A 522 19.66 8.18 -25.73
C PRO A 522 19.85 8.13 -27.26
N MET A 523 18.99 8.83 -27.98
CA MET A 523 19.28 9.25 -29.35
C MET A 523 19.07 10.76 -29.44
N GLN A 524 20.17 11.47 -29.18
CA GLN A 524 20.60 12.65 -29.94
C GLN A 524 21.97 13.08 -29.41
N ASN A 525 23.02 12.60 -30.08
CA ASN A 525 24.21 13.38 -30.42
C ASN A 525 24.64 12.96 -31.83
#